data_AF-A0A1J4MG12-F1
#
_entry.id   AF-A0A1J4MG12-F1
#
_cell.length_a   1.000
_cell.length_b   1.000
_cell.length_c   1.000
_cell.angle_alpha   90.00
_cell.angle_beta   90.00
_cell.angle_gamma   90.00
#
_symmetry.space_group_name_H-M   'P 1'
#
loop_
_entity.id
_entity.type
_entity.pdbx_description
1 polymer ?
#
loop_
_entity_poly.entity_id
_entity_poly.type
_entity_poly.pdbx_seq_one_letter_code
_entity_poly.pdbx_strand_id
1 'polypeptide(L)'
;MEEINLLENSDLQTKEFSDDFQNEGVCKFLFKPDHYALFCKLKELVDNESSDLDYIDISTQVIDLNPQHYTAWYFRRKIIRVNYFENETENKMEFLREELRFVRGICERTPKCYQSWWHMRIIREWLGFDIEELKFINKQLKSDAKNMYVWNHRTWFIRKYNSIDSDLFLKELDFVSKIITEDCRNNSAWCYRNFIFTNLKKMNRLKESDFLEEVDYIVNWLIFAPHNDSIWNYIISFFSKIMVNENFNKETLIKNLSFEQVPKNFKDAIEEIYVNHYDSCYQVVYIKACMAYEEGDKDFVLKAFQLLQGVDPIRRFYWKWRAKNLKI
;
A
#
# COMPACT_ATOMS: atom_id res chain seq x y z
N MET A 1 27.87 -16.37 -33.69
CA MET A 1 27.94 -17.52 -32.75
C MET A 1 29.36 -18.11 -32.79
N GLU A 2 30.39 -17.25 -32.70
CA GLU A 2 31.79 -17.70 -32.86
C GLU A 2 32.83 -16.74 -32.21
N GLU A 3 32.42 -15.96 -31.20
CA GLU A 3 33.36 -15.16 -30.37
C GLU A 3 33.02 -15.25 -28.88
N ILE A 4 32.43 -16.36 -28.45
CA ILE A 4 32.23 -16.68 -27.02
C ILE A 4 32.80 -18.07 -26.79
N ASN A 5 34.14 -18.20 -26.76
CA ASN A 5 34.77 -19.46 -26.36
C ASN A 5 36.25 -19.37 -25.92
N LEU A 6 36.67 -18.25 -25.31
CA LEU A 6 38.05 -18.11 -24.81
C LEU A 6 38.17 -17.63 -23.34
N LEU A 7 37.16 -17.85 -22.50
CA LEU A 7 37.24 -17.53 -21.07
C LEU A 7 36.86 -18.70 -20.14
N GLU A 8 37.03 -19.94 -20.61
CA GLU A 8 37.06 -21.11 -19.73
C GLU A 8 38.53 -21.44 -19.43
N ASN A 9 38.91 -21.31 -18.15
CA ASN A 9 40.25 -21.52 -17.58
C ASN A 9 41.21 -20.33 -17.58
N SER A 10 40.83 -19.26 -16.87
CA SER A 10 41.85 -18.46 -16.17
C SER A 10 41.41 -18.30 -14.72
N ASP A 11 42.37 -18.50 -13.82
CA ASP A 11 42.25 -18.35 -12.38
C ASP A 11 41.42 -17.11 -12.03
N LEU A 12 40.56 -17.23 -11.01
CA LEU A 12 39.83 -16.13 -10.38
C LEU A 12 40.82 -15.12 -9.76
N GLN A 13 41.58 -14.40 -10.58
CA GLN A 13 42.27 -13.19 -10.19
C GLN A 13 41.24 -12.08 -10.24
N THR A 14 40.70 -11.74 -9.08
CA THR A 14 40.10 -10.44 -8.82
C THR A 14 41.09 -9.37 -9.25
N LYS A 15 40.92 -8.80 -10.45
CA LYS A 15 41.61 -7.57 -10.83
C LYS A 15 41.19 -6.50 -9.84
N GLU A 16 42.15 -5.86 -9.19
CA GLU A 16 41.92 -4.62 -8.47
C GLU A 16 41.42 -3.59 -9.48
N PHE A 17 40.20 -3.12 -9.28
CA PHE A 17 39.60 -2.13 -10.14
C PHE A 17 39.79 -0.72 -9.58
N SER A 18 39.98 0.24 -10.49
CA SER A 18 40.10 1.71 -10.34
C SER A 18 40.35 2.26 -8.92
N ASP A 19 41.41 3.05 -8.76
CA ASP A 19 41.84 3.69 -7.51
C ASP A 19 40.72 4.40 -6.70
N ASP A 20 39.61 4.80 -7.32
CA ASP A 20 38.41 5.33 -6.63
C ASP A 20 37.81 4.36 -5.58
N PHE A 21 38.03 3.04 -5.70
CA PHE A 21 37.58 2.03 -4.74
C PHE A 21 38.73 1.32 -3.97
N GLN A 22 39.97 1.81 -4.09
CA GLN A 22 41.02 1.56 -3.08
C GLN A 22 40.77 2.33 -1.77
N ASN A 23 39.54 2.80 -1.55
CA ASN A 23 39.13 3.43 -0.32
C ASN A 23 39.13 2.41 0.82
N GLU A 24 39.69 2.76 1.98
CA GLU A 24 39.71 2.00 3.24
C GLU A 24 38.29 1.80 3.85
N GLY A 25 37.24 1.79 3.03
CA GLY A 25 35.85 1.77 3.45
C GLY A 25 35.41 0.45 4.06
N VAL A 26 34.47 0.52 5.00
CA VAL A 26 33.73 -0.61 5.57
C VAL A 26 32.60 -1.07 4.64
N CYS A 27 32.12 -2.31 4.81
CA CYS A 27 31.01 -2.91 4.02
C CYS A 27 31.30 -3.05 2.51
N LYS A 28 32.51 -3.49 2.15
CA LYS A 28 32.86 -3.78 0.75
C LYS A 28 32.06 -4.96 0.21
N PHE A 29 31.48 -4.79 -0.96
CA PHE A 29 30.86 -5.87 -1.72
C PHE A 29 31.90 -6.47 -2.67
N LEU A 30 31.97 -7.80 -2.71
CA LEU A 30 32.76 -8.50 -3.71
C LEU A 30 31.90 -8.65 -4.98
N PHE A 31 32.33 -8.02 -6.06
CA PHE A 31 31.67 -8.09 -7.36
C PHE A 31 32.42 -9.02 -8.30
N LYS A 32 31.69 -9.69 -9.20
CA LYS A 32 32.31 -10.31 -10.36
C LYS A 32 32.96 -9.21 -11.23
N PRO A 33 34.11 -9.49 -11.87
CA PRO A 33 34.80 -8.53 -12.73
C PRO A 33 33.89 -7.76 -13.70
N ASP A 34 33.04 -8.50 -14.42
CA ASP A 34 32.17 -7.91 -15.44
C ASP A 34 31.04 -7.05 -14.83
N HIS A 35 30.53 -7.44 -13.66
CA HIS A 35 29.51 -6.64 -12.95
C HIS A 35 30.10 -5.32 -12.46
N TYR A 36 31.33 -5.37 -11.93
CA TYR A 36 32.03 -4.16 -11.49
C TYR A 36 32.28 -3.22 -12.68
N ALA A 37 32.80 -3.74 -13.78
CA ALA A 37 33.03 -2.96 -15.00
C ALA A 37 31.74 -2.28 -15.50
N LEU A 38 30.61 -3.00 -15.46
CA LEU A 38 29.30 -2.47 -15.82
C LEU A 38 28.84 -1.33 -14.88
N PHE A 39 29.02 -1.46 -13.56
CA PHE A 39 28.69 -0.40 -12.62
C PHE A 39 29.58 0.84 -12.79
N CYS A 40 30.88 0.65 -13.05
CA CYS A 40 31.79 1.74 -13.39
C CYS A 40 31.38 2.43 -14.69
N LYS A 41 30.96 1.66 -15.71
CA LYS A 41 30.49 2.25 -16.96
C LYS A 41 29.23 3.09 -16.75
N LEU A 42 28.27 2.60 -15.97
CA LEU A 42 27.09 3.38 -15.60
C LEU A 42 27.49 4.67 -14.87
N LYS A 43 28.42 4.60 -13.91
CA LYS A 43 28.90 5.79 -13.18
C LYS A 43 29.51 6.81 -14.12
N GLU A 44 30.42 6.40 -15.00
CA GLU A 44 31.07 7.26 -16.00
C GLU A 44 30.03 7.99 -16.87
N LEU A 45 29.04 7.25 -17.39
CA LEU A 45 27.97 7.82 -18.22
C LEU A 45 27.08 8.81 -17.46
N VAL A 46 26.82 8.55 -16.18
CA VAL A 46 26.05 9.47 -15.32
C VAL A 46 26.85 10.73 -15.03
N ASP A 47 28.13 10.60 -14.67
CA ASP A 47 29.03 11.72 -14.34
C ASP A 47 29.27 12.62 -15.56
N ASN A 48 29.36 12.04 -16.76
CA ASN A 48 29.47 12.76 -18.03
C ASN A 48 28.13 13.32 -18.55
N GLU A 49 27.07 13.20 -17.75
CA GLU A 49 25.72 13.60 -18.12
C GLU A 49 25.21 13.03 -19.46
N SER A 50 25.69 11.87 -19.89
CA SER A 50 25.28 11.25 -21.15
C SER A 50 23.77 11.01 -21.22
N SER A 51 23.22 11.15 -22.42
CA SER A 51 21.79 10.93 -22.70
C SER A 51 21.54 10.16 -23.99
N ASP A 52 22.59 9.67 -24.67
CA ASP A 52 22.43 8.94 -25.93
C ASP A 52 21.61 7.65 -25.74
N LEU A 53 20.70 7.39 -26.68
CA LEU A 53 19.81 6.23 -26.62
C LEU A 53 20.57 4.90 -26.62
N ASP A 54 21.73 4.85 -27.28
CA ASP A 54 22.58 3.65 -27.36
C ASP A 54 23.03 3.13 -25.99
N TYR A 55 23.05 3.99 -24.97
CA TYR A 55 23.43 3.61 -23.61
C TYR A 55 22.26 3.10 -22.76
N ILE A 56 21.04 3.01 -23.31
CA ILE A 56 19.90 2.50 -22.54
C ILE A 56 20.11 1.05 -22.08
N ASP A 57 20.84 0.25 -22.86
CA ASP A 57 21.12 -1.16 -22.54
C ASP A 57 22.03 -1.32 -21.31
N ILE A 58 22.93 -0.37 -21.06
CA ILE A 58 23.72 -0.35 -19.81
C ILE A 58 22.79 -0.28 -18.60
N SER A 59 21.73 0.53 -18.66
CA SER A 59 20.73 0.57 -17.59
C SER A 59 19.96 -0.73 -17.46
N THR A 60 19.63 -1.40 -18.58
CA THR A 60 18.94 -2.71 -18.60
C THR A 60 19.77 -3.74 -17.84
N GLN A 61 21.05 -3.90 -18.21
CA GLN A 61 21.94 -4.88 -17.60
C GLN A 61 22.15 -4.61 -16.11
N VAL A 62 22.33 -3.35 -15.71
CA VAL A 62 22.47 -2.99 -14.29
C VAL A 62 21.18 -3.29 -13.51
N ILE A 63 20.02 -3.00 -14.08
CA ILE A 63 18.73 -3.26 -13.46
C ILE A 63 18.48 -4.77 -13.34
N ASP A 64 18.86 -5.58 -14.32
CA ASP A 64 18.72 -7.04 -14.23
C ASP A 64 19.63 -7.65 -13.16
N LEU A 65 20.83 -7.10 -12.96
CA LEU A 65 21.72 -7.50 -11.87
C LEU A 65 21.23 -7.02 -10.50
N ASN A 66 20.75 -5.77 -10.41
CA ASN A 66 20.27 -5.16 -9.18
C ASN A 66 19.08 -4.24 -9.47
N PRO A 67 17.84 -4.76 -9.40
CA PRO A 67 16.65 -3.97 -9.62
C PRO A 67 16.48 -2.80 -8.62
N GLN A 68 17.16 -2.82 -7.48
CA GLN A 68 17.10 -1.75 -6.48
C GLN A 68 18.08 -0.61 -6.76
N HIS A 69 18.93 -0.72 -7.79
CA HIS A 69 19.92 0.28 -8.16
C HIS A 69 19.27 1.56 -8.71
N TYR A 70 18.89 2.48 -7.81
CA TYR A 70 18.09 3.66 -8.15
C TYR A 70 18.77 4.59 -9.16
N THR A 71 20.11 4.65 -9.19
CA THR A 71 20.87 5.45 -10.16
C THR A 71 20.70 4.91 -11.58
N ALA A 72 20.57 3.60 -11.76
CA ALA A 72 20.34 3.00 -13.09
C ALA A 72 18.95 3.36 -13.61
N TRP A 73 17.94 3.30 -12.73
CA TRP A 73 16.59 3.75 -13.06
C TRP A 73 16.50 5.25 -13.35
N TYR A 74 17.26 6.07 -12.61
CA TYR A 74 17.38 7.50 -12.89
C TYR A 74 17.98 7.73 -14.28
N PHE A 75 19.12 7.11 -14.58
CA PHE A 75 19.81 7.21 -15.86
C PHE A 75 18.91 6.76 -17.02
N ARG A 76 18.23 5.62 -16.87
CA ARG A 76 17.25 5.11 -17.84
C ARG A 76 16.17 6.15 -18.15
N ARG A 77 15.56 6.75 -17.12
CA ARG A 77 14.52 7.78 -17.30
C ARG A 77 15.07 9.05 -17.95
N LYS A 78 16.30 9.44 -17.64
CA LYS A 78 16.97 10.58 -18.28
C LYS A 78 17.10 10.34 -19.80
N ILE A 79 17.63 9.18 -20.20
CA ILE A 79 17.73 8.81 -21.61
C ILE A 79 16.36 8.86 -22.30
N ILE A 80 15.34 8.23 -21.70
CA ILE A 80 13.99 8.22 -22.29
C ILE A 80 13.43 9.63 -22.45
N ARG A 81 13.64 10.49 -21.44
CA ARG A 81 13.14 11.86 -21.45
C ARG A 81 13.77 12.69 -22.58
N VAL A 82 15.09 12.67 -22.69
CA VAL A 82 15.81 13.44 -23.73
C VAL A 82 15.42 12.94 -25.12
N ASN A 83 15.49 11.64 -25.36
CA ASN A 83 15.32 11.11 -26.73
C ASN A 83 13.88 11.07 -27.24
N TYR A 84 12.88 10.99 -26.35
CA TYR A 84 11.48 10.87 -26.78
C TYR A 84 10.60 12.07 -26.46
N PHE A 85 11.00 12.94 -25.52
CA PHE A 85 10.20 14.11 -25.16
C PHE A 85 10.82 15.44 -25.58
N GLU A 86 12.15 15.55 -25.54
CA GLU A 86 12.86 16.76 -25.97
C GLU A 86 13.16 16.71 -27.47
N ASN A 87 13.48 15.50 -27.98
CA ASN A 87 13.61 15.26 -29.41
C ASN A 87 12.25 14.82 -30.00
N GLU A 88 11.80 15.44 -31.09
CA GLU A 88 10.57 15.06 -31.80
C GLU A 88 10.75 13.70 -32.51
N THR A 89 10.40 12.61 -31.81
CA THR A 89 10.57 11.24 -32.32
C THR A 89 9.22 10.56 -32.58
N GLU A 90 9.00 10.08 -33.81
CA GLU A 90 7.71 9.49 -34.25
C GLU A 90 7.32 8.19 -33.53
N ASN A 91 8.29 7.41 -33.01
CA ASN A 91 8.04 6.09 -32.41
C ASN A 91 7.87 6.11 -30.87
N LYS A 92 7.73 7.28 -30.23
CA LYS A 92 7.61 7.41 -28.76
C LYS A 92 6.59 6.46 -28.12
N MET A 93 5.38 6.40 -28.68
CA MET A 93 4.30 5.61 -28.08
C MET A 93 4.52 4.10 -28.19
N GLU A 94 5.22 3.66 -29.24
CA GLU A 94 5.63 2.27 -29.39
C GLU A 94 6.71 1.92 -28.35
N PHE A 95 7.75 2.75 -28.28
CA PHE A 95 8.83 2.57 -27.29
C PHE A 95 8.29 2.52 -25.85
N LEU A 96 7.40 3.46 -25.46
CA LEU A 96 6.84 3.47 -24.11
C LEU A 96 6.02 2.22 -23.78
N ARG A 97 5.37 1.58 -24.77
CA ARG A 97 4.66 0.30 -24.57
C ARG A 97 5.63 -0.85 -24.36
N GLU A 98 6.75 -0.88 -25.09
CA GLU A 98 7.83 -1.84 -24.82
C GLU A 98 8.46 -1.62 -23.45
N GLU A 99 8.68 -0.36 -23.08
CA GLU A 99 9.22 -0.01 -21.77
C GLU A 99 8.27 -0.41 -20.62
N LEU A 100 6.96 -0.30 -20.84
CA LEU A 100 5.96 -0.80 -19.91
C LEU A 100 6.02 -2.34 -19.80
N ARG A 101 6.23 -3.07 -20.91
CA ARG A 101 6.46 -4.52 -20.88
C ARG A 101 7.72 -4.88 -20.09
N PHE A 102 8.82 -4.17 -20.35
CA PHE A 102 10.09 -4.35 -19.64
C PHE A 102 9.92 -4.21 -18.11
N VAL A 103 9.37 -3.09 -17.65
CA VAL A 103 9.23 -2.85 -16.21
C VAL A 103 8.20 -3.79 -15.57
N ARG A 104 7.13 -4.19 -16.28
CA ARG A 104 6.19 -5.22 -15.79
C ARG A 104 6.88 -6.56 -15.58
N GLY A 105 7.76 -6.96 -16.51
CA GLY A 105 8.57 -8.17 -16.35
C GLY A 105 9.45 -8.13 -15.09
N ILE A 106 10.02 -6.97 -14.78
CA ILE A 106 10.80 -6.78 -13.53
C ILE A 106 9.90 -6.82 -12.31
N CYS A 107 8.73 -6.17 -12.32
CA CYS A 107 7.76 -6.24 -11.23
C CYS A 107 7.28 -7.68 -10.99
N GLU A 108 7.14 -8.50 -12.02
CA GLU A 108 6.77 -9.91 -11.88
C GLU A 108 7.89 -10.75 -11.24
N ARG A 109 9.15 -10.54 -11.64
CA ARG A 109 10.31 -11.26 -11.08
C ARG A 109 10.68 -10.75 -9.67
N THR A 110 10.52 -9.46 -9.43
CA THR A 110 10.94 -8.75 -8.20
C THR A 110 9.83 -7.82 -7.69
N PRO A 111 8.71 -8.39 -7.20
CA PRO A 111 7.52 -7.61 -6.85
C PRO A 111 7.68 -6.70 -5.62
N LYS A 112 8.80 -6.80 -4.91
CA LYS A 112 9.16 -5.97 -3.75
C LYS A 112 10.30 -4.99 -4.05
N CYS A 113 10.29 -4.41 -5.26
CA CYS A 113 11.26 -3.41 -5.69
C CYS A 113 10.59 -2.03 -5.83
N TYR A 114 10.96 -1.07 -4.97
CA TYR A 114 10.36 0.28 -5.04
C TYR A 114 10.59 0.94 -6.40
N GLN A 115 11.79 0.78 -6.95
CA GLN A 115 12.24 1.46 -8.15
C GLN A 115 11.47 1.01 -9.39
N SER A 116 11.18 -0.29 -9.54
CA SER A 116 10.39 -0.80 -10.67
C SER A 116 8.94 -0.32 -10.61
N TRP A 117 8.30 -0.36 -9.44
CA TRP A 117 6.94 0.15 -9.25
C TRP A 117 6.86 1.66 -9.49
N TRP A 118 7.87 2.41 -9.07
CA TRP A 118 7.97 3.84 -9.31
C TRP A 118 8.17 4.15 -10.79
N HIS A 119 9.08 3.43 -11.45
CA HIS A 119 9.32 3.58 -12.88
C HIS A 119 8.06 3.25 -13.70
N MET A 120 7.34 2.18 -13.35
CA MET A 120 6.08 1.82 -14.00
C MET A 120 5.03 2.93 -13.92
N ARG A 121 4.97 3.68 -12.80
CA ARG A 121 4.10 4.87 -12.70
C ARG A 121 4.50 5.95 -13.70
N ILE A 122 5.78 6.25 -13.81
CA ILE A 122 6.28 7.28 -14.72
C ILE A 122 5.94 6.91 -16.17
N ILE A 123 6.20 5.66 -16.56
CA ILE A 123 5.84 5.17 -17.90
C ILE A 123 4.32 5.24 -18.13
N ARG A 124 3.52 4.88 -17.12
CA ARG A 124 2.07 4.96 -17.20
C ARG A 124 1.56 6.40 -17.33
N GLU A 125 2.18 7.35 -16.62
CA GLU A 125 1.87 8.78 -16.77
C GLU A 125 2.17 9.28 -18.17
N TRP A 126 3.31 8.87 -18.74
CA TRP A 126 3.71 9.21 -20.09
C TRP A 126 2.81 8.61 -21.17
N LEU A 127 2.32 7.39 -20.96
CA LEU A 127 1.36 6.74 -21.86
C LEU A 127 -0.08 7.22 -21.67
N GLY A 128 -0.41 7.88 -20.55
CA GLY A 128 -1.77 8.26 -20.18
C GLY A 128 -2.60 7.13 -19.57
N PHE A 129 -3.90 7.39 -19.38
CA PHE A 129 -4.84 6.44 -18.77
C PHE A 129 -5.08 5.20 -19.63
N ASP A 130 -5.14 4.05 -18.98
CA ASP A 130 -5.45 2.76 -19.59
C ASP A 130 -5.98 1.81 -18.52
N ILE A 131 -7.26 1.47 -18.61
CA ILE A 131 -7.94 0.62 -17.62
C ILE A 131 -7.34 -0.78 -17.55
N GLU A 132 -6.65 -1.23 -18.60
CA GLU A 132 -5.99 -2.54 -18.64
C GLU A 132 -4.84 -2.65 -17.63
N GLU A 133 -4.34 -1.52 -17.09
CA GLU A 133 -3.40 -1.52 -15.96
C GLU A 133 -3.97 -2.28 -14.74
N LEU A 134 -5.29 -2.20 -14.51
CA LEU A 134 -5.94 -2.95 -13.44
C LEU A 134 -5.86 -4.46 -13.64
N LYS A 135 -5.77 -4.97 -14.88
CA LYS A 135 -5.58 -6.40 -15.13
C LYS A 135 -4.20 -6.87 -14.65
N PHE A 136 -3.16 -6.08 -14.88
CA PHE A 136 -1.82 -6.36 -14.37
C PHE A 136 -1.80 -6.33 -12.84
N ILE A 137 -2.36 -5.29 -12.23
CA ILE A 137 -2.46 -5.17 -10.77
C ILE A 137 -3.21 -6.35 -10.16
N ASN A 138 -4.34 -6.75 -10.76
CA ASN A 138 -5.13 -7.89 -10.29
C ASN A 138 -4.35 -9.21 -10.38
N LYS A 139 -3.56 -9.40 -11.44
CA LYS A 139 -2.65 -10.56 -11.56
C LYS A 139 -1.65 -10.59 -10.41
N GLN A 140 -1.06 -9.45 -10.06
CA GLN A 140 -0.10 -9.37 -8.95
C GLN A 140 -0.76 -9.64 -7.58
N LEU A 141 -1.96 -9.12 -7.34
CA LEU A 141 -2.72 -9.39 -6.12
C LEU A 141 -3.17 -10.85 -5.99
N LYS A 142 -3.43 -11.54 -7.11
CA LYS A 142 -3.68 -12.99 -7.08
C LYS A 142 -2.46 -13.79 -6.62
N SER A 143 -1.25 -13.33 -6.95
CA SER A 143 0.00 -13.98 -6.52
C SER A 143 0.34 -13.65 -5.06
N ASP A 144 0.14 -12.41 -4.64
CA ASP A 144 0.34 -11.96 -3.25
C ASP A 144 -0.70 -10.88 -2.89
N ALA A 145 -1.78 -11.33 -2.26
CA ALA A 145 -2.94 -10.49 -1.92
C ALA A 145 -2.63 -9.40 -0.87
N LYS A 146 -1.45 -9.45 -0.23
CA LYS A 146 -1.01 -8.52 0.82
C LYS A 146 0.22 -7.71 0.39
N ASN A 147 0.60 -7.76 -0.89
CA ASN A 147 1.73 -6.98 -1.40
C ASN A 147 1.46 -5.47 -1.34
N MET A 148 2.16 -4.79 -0.44
CA MET A 148 1.99 -3.35 -0.22
C MET A 148 2.33 -2.49 -1.45
N TYR A 149 3.29 -2.90 -2.28
CA TYR A 149 3.67 -2.15 -3.48
C TYR A 149 2.54 -2.15 -4.52
N VAL A 150 1.88 -3.31 -4.68
CA VAL A 150 0.74 -3.48 -5.58
C VAL A 150 -0.44 -2.66 -5.10
N TRP A 151 -0.80 -2.73 -3.81
CA TRP A 151 -1.86 -1.92 -3.22
C TRP A 151 -1.57 -0.41 -3.31
N ASN A 152 -0.31 -0.01 -3.11
CA ASN A 152 0.11 1.38 -3.24
C ASN A 152 0.00 1.85 -4.70
N HIS A 153 0.40 1.02 -5.67
CA HIS A 153 0.25 1.30 -7.09
C HIS A 153 -1.22 1.38 -7.52
N ARG A 154 -2.08 0.46 -7.05
CA ARG A 154 -3.53 0.53 -7.28
C ARG A 154 -4.13 1.82 -6.75
N THR A 155 -3.83 2.16 -5.49
CA THR A 155 -4.27 3.41 -4.85
C THR A 155 -3.84 4.65 -5.65
N TRP A 156 -2.58 4.68 -6.11
CA TRP A 156 -2.09 5.76 -6.96
C TRP A 156 -2.86 5.84 -8.28
N PHE A 157 -3.05 4.72 -8.97
CA PHE A 157 -3.69 4.67 -10.29
C PHE A 157 -5.14 5.19 -10.22
N ILE A 158 -5.92 4.68 -9.26
CA ILE A 158 -7.32 5.11 -9.06
C ILE A 158 -7.39 6.59 -8.73
N ARG A 159 -6.54 7.07 -7.82
CA ARG A 159 -6.52 8.49 -7.46
C ARG A 159 -6.11 9.40 -8.62
N LYS A 160 -5.12 8.98 -9.42
CA LYS A 160 -4.59 9.76 -10.55
C LYS A 160 -5.62 9.92 -11.66
N TYR A 161 -6.37 8.87 -11.96
CA TYR A 161 -7.22 8.81 -13.16
C TYR A 161 -8.72 8.84 -12.89
N ASN A 162 -9.16 9.02 -11.64
CA ASN A 162 -10.58 9.16 -11.31
C ASN A 162 -11.29 10.32 -12.03
N SER A 163 -10.58 11.39 -12.43
CA SER A 163 -11.22 12.47 -13.21
C SER A 163 -11.56 12.07 -14.65
N ILE A 164 -11.04 10.92 -15.12
CA ILE A 164 -11.24 10.43 -16.49
C ILE A 164 -12.41 9.44 -16.55
N ASP A 165 -12.49 8.51 -15.59
CA ASP A 165 -13.63 7.62 -15.40
C ASP A 165 -14.24 7.91 -14.04
N SER A 166 -15.38 8.62 -14.03
CA SER A 166 -16.07 8.93 -12.79
C SER A 166 -16.48 7.66 -12.05
N ASP A 167 -16.75 6.54 -12.70
CA ASP A 167 -17.25 5.36 -11.98
C ASP A 167 -16.12 4.48 -11.43
N LEU A 168 -14.86 4.91 -11.58
CA LEU A 168 -13.69 4.16 -11.16
C LEU A 168 -13.72 3.83 -9.66
N PHE A 169 -13.95 4.80 -8.78
CA PHE A 169 -14.06 4.51 -7.33
C PHE A 169 -15.24 3.59 -6.98
N LEU A 170 -16.36 3.68 -7.69
CA LEU A 170 -17.53 2.83 -7.42
C LEU A 170 -17.23 1.37 -7.82
N LYS A 171 -16.63 1.15 -9.00
CA LYS A 171 -16.17 -0.18 -9.45
C LYS A 171 -15.16 -0.81 -8.48
N GLU A 172 -14.37 0.02 -7.80
CA GLU A 172 -13.42 -0.45 -6.79
C GLU A 172 -14.06 -0.96 -5.50
N LEU A 173 -15.28 -0.50 -5.15
CA LEU A 173 -16.03 -1.07 -4.01
C LEU A 173 -16.39 -2.54 -4.28
N ASP A 174 -16.85 -2.86 -5.49
CA ASP A 174 -17.16 -4.25 -5.87
C ASP A 174 -15.90 -5.12 -5.90
N PHE A 175 -14.81 -4.58 -6.43
CA PHE A 175 -13.53 -5.27 -6.45
C PHE A 175 -13.06 -5.60 -5.03
N VAL A 176 -12.99 -4.61 -4.14
CA VAL A 176 -12.49 -4.82 -2.78
C VAL A 176 -13.42 -5.71 -1.96
N SER A 177 -14.74 -5.63 -2.18
CA SER A 177 -15.71 -6.55 -1.58
C SER A 177 -15.40 -8.01 -1.93
N LYS A 178 -15.03 -8.31 -3.19
CA LYS A 178 -14.63 -9.67 -3.59
C LYS A 178 -13.36 -10.13 -2.87
N ILE A 179 -12.35 -9.28 -2.76
CA ILE A 179 -11.11 -9.61 -2.04
C ILE A 179 -11.37 -9.87 -0.55
N ILE A 180 -12.26 -9.09 0.08
CA ILE A 180 -12.67 -9.31 1.48
C ILE A 180 -13.45 -10.62 1.62
N THR A 181 -14.28 -10.99 0.63
CA THR A 181 -14.98 -12.28 0.63
C THR A 181 -14.00 -13.46 0.53
N GLU A 182 -12.92 -13.32 -0.23
CA GLU A 182 -11.87 -14.36 -0.36
C GLU A 182 -11.03 -14.50 0.92
N ASP A 183 -10.63 -13.38 1.56
CA ASP A 183 -9.97 -13.35 2.87
C ASP A 183 -10.48 -12.16 3.68
N CYS A 184 -11.43 -12.42 4.58
CA CYS A 184 -12.02 -11.37 5.41
C CYS A 184 -11.00 -10.78 6.41
N ARG A 185 -9.86 -11.43 6.65
CA ARG A 185 -8.77 -10.94 7.50
C ARG A 185 -7.68 -10.21 6.70
N ASN A 186 -7.91 -9.94 5.40
CA ASN A 186 -6.99 -9.16 4.59
C ASN A 186 -7.05 -7.67 4.96
N ASN A 187 -6.19 -7.24 5.88
CA ASN A 187 -6.12 -5.85 6.32
C ASN A 187 -5.84 -4.86 5.18
N SER A 188 -5.08 -5.25 4.15
CA SER A 188 -4.82 -4.38 3.00
C SER A 188 -6.10 -4.08 2.23
N ALA A 189 -7.01 -5.06 2.11
CA ALA A 189 -8.31 -4.87 1.49
C ALA A 189 -9.22 -3.95 2.32
N TRP A 190 -9.29 -4.13 3.64
CA TRP A 190 -10.04 -3.23 4.52
C TRP A 190 -9.51 -1.78 4.50
N CYS A 191 -8.18 -1.61 4.53
CA CYS A 191 -7.57 -0.28 4.37
C CYS A 191 -7.90 0.33 3.01
N TYR A 192 -7.90 -0.49 1.94
CA TYR A 192 -8.24 -0.03 0.61
C TYR A 192 -9.73 0.36 0.50
N ARG A 193 -10.64 -0.42 1.08
CA ARG A 193 -12.07 -0.07 1.18
C ARG A 193 -12.26 1.28 1.87
N ASN A 194 -11.56 1.51 2.98
CA ASN A 194 -11.59 2.79 3.69
C ASN A 194 -11.09 3.95 2.81
N PHE A 195 -10.01 3.73 2.06
CA PHE A 195 -9.52 4.69 1.08
C PHE A 195 -10.60 5.02 0.03
N ILE A 196 -11.26 4.01 -0.55
CA ILE A 196 -12.31 4.22 -1.56
C ILE A 196 -13.49 5.02 -0.96
N PHE A 197 -14.03 4.55 0.17
CA PHE A 197 -15.20 5.15 0.81
C PHE A 197 -14.94 6.60 1.26
N THR A 198 -13.76 6.85 1.86
CA THR A 198 -13.34 8.19 2.27
C THR A 198 -13.25 9.15 1.08
N ASN A 199 -12.75 8.70 -0.08
CA ASN A 199 -12.66 9.55 -1.26
C ASN A 199 -14.04 9.80 -1.89
N LEU A 200 -14.90 8.77 -1.97
CA LEU A 200 -16.29 8.93 -2.41
C LEU A 200 -17.03 9.98 -1.57
N LYS A 201 -16.85 9.94 -0.24
CA LYS A 201 -17.36 10.97 0.65
C LYS A 201 -16.83 12.36 0.31
N LYS A 202 -15.50 12.51 0.22
CA LYS A 202 -14.86 13.82 -0.06
C LYS A 202 -15.32 14.44 -1.38
N MET A 203 -15.68 13.61 -2.34
CA MET A 203 -16.23 14.02 -3.63
C MET A 203 -17.74 14.30 -3.60
N ASN A 204 -18.41 14.18 -2.44
CA ASN A 204 -19.87 14.26 -2.29
C ASN A 204 -20.63 13.27 -3.20
N ARG A 205 -20.11 12.04 -3.32
CA ARG A 205 -20.69 10.98 -4.16
C ARG A 205 -21.38 9.87 -3.37
N LEU A 206 -21.55 10.08 -2.07
CA LEU A 206 -22.29 9.19 -1.19
C LEU A 206 -23.57 9.88 -0.73
N LYS A 207 -24.66 9.14 -0.75
CA LYS A 207 -25.95 9.47 -0.16
C LYS A 207 -26.05 8.84 1.22
N GLU A 208 -27.04 9.27 2.01
CA GLU A 208 -27.32 8.69 3.33
C GLU A 208 -27.53 7.17 3.29
N SER A 209 -28.23 6.67 2.26
CA SER A 209 -28.43 5.23 2.02
C SER A 209 -27.11 4.46 1.94
N ASP A 210 -26.10 5.02 1.27
CA ASP A 210 -24.82 4.34 1.05
C ASP A 210 -24.06 4.15 2.37
N PHE A 211 -24.27 5.05 3.34
CA PHE A 211 -23.71 4.90 4.67
C PHE A 211 -24.43 3.82 5.49
N LEU A 212 -25.75 3.72 5.38
CA LEU A 212 -26.53 2.67 6.05
C LEU A 212 -26.17 1.29 5.49
N GLU A 213 -26.07 1.18 4.17
CA GLU A 213 -25.61 -0.05 3.49
C GLU A 213 -24.18 -0.43 3.91
N GLU A 214 -23.30 0.55 4.09
CA GLU A 214 -21.94 0.29 4.59
C GLU A 214 -21.94 -0.18 6.05
N VAL A 215 -22.85 0.33 6.89
CA VAL A 215 -23.02 -0.18 8.26
C VAL A 215 -23.53 -1.63 8.23
N ASP A 216 -24.51 -1.95 7.39
CA ASP A 216 -24.98 -3.32 7.21
C ASP A 216 -23.84 -4.25 6.74
N TYR A 217 -23.02 -3.79 5.80
CA TYR A 217 -21.83 -4.50 5.34
C TYR A 217 -20.85 -4.80 6.49
N ILE A 218 -20.55 -3.80 7.32
CA ILE A 218 -19.70 -3.94 8.50
C ILE A 218 -20.30 -4.96 9.48
N VAL A 219 -21.58 -4.81 9.83
CA VAL A 219 -22.27 -5.68 10.79
C VAL A 219 -22.25 -7.13 10.34
N ASN A 220 -22.54 -7.40 9.07
CA ASN A 220 -22.51 -8.76 8.51
C ASN A 220 -21.14 -9.43 8.69
N TRP A 221 -20.06 -8.70 8.40
CA TRP A 221 -18.71 -9.22 8.59
C TRP A 221 -18.31 -9.34 10.06
N LEU A 222 -18.77 -8.41 10.91
CA LEU A 222 -18.47 -8.39 12.33
C LEU A 222 -19.12 -9.58 13.05
N ILE A 223 -20.38 -9.90 12.74
CA ILE A 223 -21.09 -11.08 13.25
C ILE A 223 -20.38 -12.35 12.79
N PHE A 224 -19.95 -12.41 11.53
CA PHE A 224 -19.26 -13.57 10.97
C PHE A 224 -17.86 -13.80 11.60
N ALA A 225 -17.12 -12.73 11.88
CA ALA A 225 -15.74 -12.80 12.37
C ALA A 225 -15.47 -11.79 13.51
N PRO A 226 -16.04 -12.00 14.71
CA PRO A 226 -15.98 -11.04 15.82
C PRO A 226 -14.56 -10.80 16.36
N HIS A 227 -13.61 -11.72 16.14
CA HIS A 227 -12.20 -11.58 16.54
C HIS A 227 -11.30 -11.05 15.41
N ASN A 228 -11.86 -10.44 14.36
CA ASN A 228 -11.08 -9.91 13.25
C ASN A 228 -10.72 -8.43 13.44
N ASP A 229 -9.47 -8.18 13.82
CA ASP A 229 -8.91 -6.84 14.05
C ASP A 229 -9.10 -5.89 12.88
N SER A 230 -9.07 -6.38 11.63
CA SER A 230 -9.21 -5.52 10.45
C SER A 230 -10.58 -4.86 10.36
N ILE A 231 -11.64 -5.58 10.75
CA ILE A 231 -13.01 -5.03 10.77
C ILE A 231 -13.12 -3.98 11.88
N TRP A 232 -12.60 -4.26 13.07
CA TRP A 232 -12.61 -3.31 14.18
C TRP A 232 -11.83 -2.03 13.87
N ASN A 233 -10.67 -2.15 13.21
CA ASN A 233 -9.90 -0.99 12.75
C ASN A 233 -10.66 -0.19 11.69
N TYR A 234 -11.39 -0.88 10.79
CA TYR A 234 -12.26 -0.24 9.82
C TYR A 234 -13.39 0.54 10.49
N ILE A 235 -14.07 -0.05 11.49
CA ILE A 235 -15.11 0.59 12.31
C ILE A 235 -14.60 1.88 12.94
N ILE A 236 -13.43 1.84 13.60
CA ILE A 236 -12.83 3.01 14.25
C ILE A 236 -12.57 4.14 13.23
N SER A 237 -12.13 3.79 12.02
CA SER A 237 -11.93 4.76 10.94
C SER A 237 -13.25 5.29 10.37
N PHE A 238 -14.23 4.41 10.15
CA PHE A 238 -15.51 4.74 9.51
C PHE A 238 -16.32 5.73 10.35
N PHE A 239 -16.40 5.49 11.66
CA PHE A 239 -17.09 6.37 12.62
C PHE A 239 -16.17 7.50 13.16
N SER A 240 -15.03 7.76 12.52
CA SER A 240 -14.00 8.75 12.90
C SER A 240 -13.66 8.80 14.39
N LYS A 241 -12.76 7.90 14.80
CA LYS A 241 -12.10 7.90 16.12
C LYS A 241 -13.08 7.69 17.29
N ILE A 242 -13.79 6.57 17.26
CA ILE A 242 -14.42 5.97 18.45
C ILE A 242 -13.32 5.75 19.51
N MET A 243 -13.14 6.70 20.42
CA MET A 243 -12.10 6.65 21.45
C MET A 243 -12.53 7.36 22.73
N VAL A 244 -12.49 6.65 23.86
CA VAL A 244 -12.62 7.25 25.20
C VAL A 244 -11.61 8.39 25.39
N ASN A 245 -12.04 9.53 25.94
CA ASN A 245 -11.32 10.81 26.12
C ASN A 245 -11.19 11.72 24.88
N GLU A 246 -11.61 11.25 23.71
CA GLU A 246 -11.93 12.13 22.59
C GLU A 246 -13.45 12.19 22.51
N ASN A 247 -14.02 13.35 22.19
CA ASN A 247 -15.45 13.38 21.89
C ASN A 247 -15.66 12.47 20.66
N PHE A 248 -16.66 11.59 20.67
CA PHE A 248 -17.24 11.18 19.40
C PHE A 248 -17.49 12.45 18.61
N ASN A 249 -17.25 12.39 17.31
CA ASN A 249 -17.93 13.28 16.39
C ASN A 249 -17.54 14.77 16.48
N LYS A 250 -16.35 15.10 15.98
CA LYS A 250 -16.14 16.41 15.32
C LYS A 250 -15.85 16.32 13.82
N GLU A 251 -15.48 15.16 13.30
CA GLU A 251 -15.10 14.96 11.89
C GLU A 251 -15.48 13.56 11.34
N THR A 252 -16.65 13.01 11.71
CA THR A 252 -17.15 11.72 11.17
C THR A 252 -17.28 11.72 9.64
N LEU A 253 -17.05 10.55 9.01
CA LEU A 253 -17.34 10.34 7.58
C LEU A 253 -18.84 10.51 7.23
N ILE A 254 -19.71 10.61 8.21
CA ILE A 254 -21.09 11.11 8.07
C ILE A 254 -21.13 12.46 8.78
N LYS A 255 -21.46 13.55 8.07
CA LYS A 255 -21.59 14.87 8.73
C LYS A 255 -22.61 14.74 9.86
N ASN A 256 -22.21 15.13 11.08
CA ASN A 256 -23.09 15.29 12.24
C ASN A 256 -23.64 13.99 12.88
N LEU A 257 -22.93 12.86 12.78
CA LEU A 257 -23.28 11.62 13.48
C LEU A 257 -23.10 11.77 15.00
N SER A 258 -24.04 12.40 15.70
CA SER A 258 -24.11 12.28 17.17
C SER A 258 -24.25 10.79 17.52
N PHE A 259 -23.86 10.39 18.73
CA PHE A 259 -24.03 9.00 19.19
C PHE A 259 -25.51 8.51 19.08
N GLU A 260 -26.47 9.44 19.09
CA GLU A 260 -27.89 9.19 18.85
C GLU A 260 -28.21 8.71 17.43
N GLN A 261 -27.33 8.99 16.46
CA GLN A 261 -27.52 8.62 15.05
C GLN A 261 -26.76 7.34 14.64
N VAL A 262 -26.01 6.70 15.55
CA VAL A 262 -25.43 5.37 15.28
C VAL A 262 -26.57 4.39 14.98
N PRO A 263 -26.57 3.70 13.82
CA PRO A 263 -27.67 2.81 13.45
C PRO A 263 -27.95 1.72 14.48
N LYS A 264 -29.24 1.45 14.72
CA LYS A 264 -29.70 0.50 15.74
C LYS A 264 -29.10 -0.90 15.54
N ASN A 265 -29.07 -1.39 14.30
CA ASN A 265 -28.50 -2.70 13.96
C ASN A 265 -27.02 -2.82 14.35
N PHE A 266 -26.24 -1.75 14.26
CA PHE A 266 -24.86 -1.74 14.73
C PHE A 266 -24.79 -1.85 16.26
N LYS A 267 -25.63 -1.09 16.99
CA LYS A 267 -25.70 -1.18 18.45
C LYS A 267 -26.11 -2.58 18.91
N ASP A 268 -27.15 -3.14 18.28
CA ASP A 268 -27.65 -4.48 18.57
C ASP A 268 -26.56 -5.55 18.32
N ALA A 269 -25.81 -5.43 17.23
CA ALA A 269 -24.68 -6.33 16.93
C ALA A 269 -23.54 -6.22 17.95
N ILE A 270 -23.18 -5.00 18.40
CA ILE A 270 -22.17 -4.82 19.45
C ILE A 270 -22.64 -5.46 20.76
N GLU A 271 -23.91 -5.31 21.13
CA GLU A 271 -24.47 -5.93 22.33
C GLU A 271 -24.44 -7.46 22.26
N GLU A 272 -24.88 -8.04 21.13
CA GLU A 272 -24.84 -9.48 20.92
C GLU A 272 -23.41 -10.03 21.00
N ILE A 273 -22.46 -9.41 20.31
CA ILE A 273 -21.06 -9.83 20.32
C ILE A 273 -20.46 -9.64 21.73
N TYR A 274 -20.82 -8.58 22.45
CA TYR A 274 -20.35 -8.37 23.81
C TYR A 274 -20.83 -9.49 24.73
N VAL A 275 -22.13 -9.80 24.72
CA VAL A 275 -22.70 -10.89 25.56
C VAL A 275 -22.00 -12.22 25.29
N ASN A 276 -21.69 -12.52 24.03
CA ASN A 276 -21.10 -13.79 23.63
C ASN A 276 -19.57 -13.85 23.72
N HIS A 277 -18.87 -12.70 23.69
CA HIS A 277 -17.42 -12.65 23.50
C HIS A 277 -16.68 -11.62 24.38
N TYR A 278 -17.30 -11.01 25.39
CA TYR A 278 -16.62 -10.02 26.25
C TYR A 278 -15.35 -10.55 26.94
N ASP A 279 -15.24 -11.86 27.14
CA ASP A 279 -14.13 -12.53 27.81
C ASP A 279 -12.98 -12.94 26.86
N SER A 280 -13.19 -12.84 25.55
CA SER A 280 -12.25 -13.32 24.53
C SER A 280 -11.98 -12.33 23.40
N CYS A 281 -12.86 -11.35 23.17
CA CYS A 281 -12.71 -10.29 22.18
C CYS A 281 -12.51 -8.95 22.89
N TYR A 282 -11.27 -8.47 22.95
CA TYR A 282 -10.97 -7.20 23.61
C TYR A 282 -11.60 -6.01 22.88
N GLN A 283 -11.78 -6.10 21.55
CA GLN A 283 -12.28 -5.01 20.74
C GLN A 283 -13.73 -4.69 21.06
N VAL A 284 -14.59 -5.69 21.24
CA VAL A 284 -16.00 -5.42 21.57
C VAL A 284 -16.11 -4.76 22.95
N VAL A 285 -15.28 -5.17 23.92
CA VAL A 285 -15.22 -4.52 25.24
C VAL A 285 -14.77 -3.06 25.10
N TYR A 286 -13.76 -2.79 24.28
CA TYR A 286 -13.28 -1.42 24.04
C TYR A 286 -14.31 -0.55 23.31
N ILE A 287 -14.97 -1.06 22.26
CA ILE A 287 -16.00 -0.32 21.53
C ILE A 287 -17.20 -0.04 22.44
N LYS A 288 -17.66 -1.03 23.23
CA LYS A 288 -18.73 -0.81 24.21
C LYS A 288 -18.34 0.20 25.28
N ALA A 289 -17.09 0.21 25.73
CA ALA A 289 -16.59 1.26 26.62
C ALA A 289 -16.64 2.65 25.96
N CYS A 290 -16.31 2.76 24.66
CA CYS A 290 -16.44 4.03 23.95
C CYS A 290 -17.90 4.48 23.83
N MET A 291 -18.84 3.55 23.59
CA MET A 291 -20.28 3.84 23.56
C MET A 291 -20.78 4.33 24.92
N ALA A 292 -20.43 3.63 26.01
CA ALA A 292 -20.77 4.02 27.37
C ALA A 292 -20.18 5.38 27.77
N TYR A 293 -18.96 5.70 27.31
CA TYR A 293 -18.33 7.00 27.56
C TYR A 293 -19.16 8.15 26.95
N GLU A 294 -19.68 7.99 25.73
CA GLU A 294 -20.55 8.98 25.10
C GLU A 294 -21.90 9.13 25.79
N GLU A 295 -22.43 8.04 26.34
CA GLU A 295 -23.65 8.06 27.16
C GLU A 295 -23.40 8.66 28.56
N GLY A 296 -22.14 8.92 28.92
CA GLY A 296 -21.75 9.45 30.24
C GLY A 296 -21.64 8.37 31.33
N ASP A 297 -21.74 7.08 31.00
CA ASP A 297 -21.59 5.96 31.93
C ASP A 297 -20.11 5.66 32.21
N LYS A 298 -19.52 6.52 33.05
CA LYS A 298 -18.12 6.41 33.47
C LYS A 298 -17.82 5.14 34.28
N ASP A 299 -18.81 4.65 35.03
CA ASP A 299 -18.64 3.45 35.86
C ASP A 299 -18.47 2.21 34.98
N PHE A 300 -19.24 2.11 33.90
CA PHE A 300 -19.05 1.05 32.91
C PHE A 300 -17.69 1.16 32.23
N VAL A 301 -17.26 2.36 31.82
CA VAL A 301 -15.95 2.56 31.17
C VAL A 301 -14.80 2.06 32.06
N LEU A 302 -14.81 2.40 33.35
CA LEU A 302 -13.78 1.94 34.29
C LEU A 302 -13.82 0.41 34.48
N LYS A 303 -15.01 -0.18 34.60
CA LYS A 303 -15.18 -1.64 34.67
C LYS A 303 -14.67 -2.33 33.40
N ALA A 304 -14.94 -1.76 32.23
CA ALA A 304 -14.48 -2.29 30.95
C ALA A 304 -12.94 -2.23 30.84
N PHE A 305 -12.30 -1.13 31.25
CA PHE A 305 -10.83 -1.07 31.29
C PHE A 305 -10.21 -2.02 32.32
N GLN A 306 -10.91 -2.30 33.42
CA GLN A 306 -10.48 -3.33 34.36
C GLN A 306 -10.58 -4.73 33.75
N LEU A 307 -11.68 -5.04 33.06
CA LEU A 307 -11.87 -6.30 32.33
C LEU A 307 -10.80 -6.51 31.25
N LEU A 308 -10.51 -5.47 30.46
CA LEU A 308 -9.51 -5.50 29.38
C LEU A 308 -8.09 -5.86 29.86
N GLN A 309 -7.75 -5.59 31.13
CA GLN A 309 -6.47 -6.02 31.70
C GLN A 309 -6.33 -7.55 31.81
N GLY A 310 -7.45 -8.26 31.88
CA GLY A 310 -7.53 -9.72 31.89
C GLY A 310 -7.68 -10.29 30.48
N VAL A 311 -8.59 -9.74 29.68
CA VAL A 311 -8.91 -10.20 28.32
C VAL A 311 -7.75 -9.96 27.33
N ASP A 312 -6.97 -8.90 27.54
CA ASP A 312 -5.85 -8.50 26.69
C ASP A 312 -4.58 -8.25 27.54
N PRO A 313 -3.97 -9.33 28.05
CA PRO A 313 -2.92 -9.24 29.05
C PRO A 313 -1.64 -8.59 28.53
N ILE A 314 -1.37 -8.68 27.22
CA ILE A 314 -0.21 -8.04 26.56
C ILE A 314 -0.27 -6.52 26.73
N ARG A 315 -1.47 -5.92 26.63
CA ARG A 315 -1.69 -4.47 26.79
C ARG A 315 -2.26 -4.11 28.16
N ARG A 316 -2.11 -4.97 29.18
CA ARG A 316 -2.59 -4.71 30.55
C ARG A 316 -2.17 -3.33 31.09
N PHE A 317 -0.90 -2.96 30.92
CA PHE A 317 -0.41 -1.67 31.42
C PHE A 317 -0.98 -0.48 30.63
N TYR A 318 -1.27 -0.67 29.34
CA TYR A 318 -1.97 0.32 28.53
C TYR A 318 -3.41 0.53 29.04
N TRP A 319 -4.15 -0.54 29.34
CA TRP A 319 -5.51 -0.42 29.89
C TRP A 319 -5.54 0.20 31.29
N LYS A 320 -4.57 -0.15 32.16
CA LYS A 320 -4.38 0.53 33.45
C LYS A 320 -4.12 2.03 33.27
N TRP A 321 -3.27 2.38 32.30
CA TRP A 321 -2.98 3.76 31.98
C TRP A 321 -4.22 4.51 31.45
N ARG A 322 -5.01 3.90 30.55
CA ARG A 322 -6.27 4.47 30.06
C ARG A 322 -7.26 4.75 31.19
N ALA A 323 -7.45 3.80 32.11
CA ALA A 323 -8.32 3.97 33.27
C ALA A 323 -7.87 5.13 34.18
N LYS A 324 -6.56 5.24 34.45
CA LYS A 324 -6.00 6.34 35.26
C LYS A 324 -6.14 7.73 34.63
N ASN A 325 -6.22 7.78 33.30
CA ASN A 325 -6.26 9.04 32.54
C ASN A 325 -7.65 9.31 31.94
N LEU A 326 -8.71 8.68 32.47
CA LEU A 326 -10.08 8.99 32.07
C LEU A 326 -10.39 10.46 32.42
N LYS A 327 -10.72 11.26 31.41
CA LYS A 327 -11.10 12.67 31.58
C LYS A 327 -12.54 12.75 32.10
N ILE A 328 -12.75 13.69 33.01
CA ILE A 328 -14.05 13.95 33.66
C ILE A 328 -14.87 14.89 32.80
#